data_AF-A0A7W0A2R7-F1
#
_entry.id   AF-A0A7W0A2R7-F1
#
_cell.length_a   1.000
_cell.length_b   1.000
_cell.length_c   1.000
_cell.angle_alpha   90.00
_cell.angle_beta   90.00
_cell.angle_gamma   90.00
#
_symmetry.space_group_name_H-M   'P 1'
#
loop_
_entity.id
_entity.type
_entity.pdbx_description
1 polymer ?
#
loop_
_entity_poly.entity_id
_entity_poly.type
_entity_poly.pdbx_seq_one_letter_code
_entity_poly.pdbx_strand_id
1 'polypeptide(L)'
;LRFSRRFGQPAATVAGLAAGRIGWAHRALADPGLLTRQRETVEEALRWMLADPYDRVVTAFRLGDAFAKRRAEVLASVRTLLGLWRDALLVRLALPGWLTYGTAAETLRPVVEDWDVAAIQRASHAVLACLRDLEANVRPRLALEAMVMEWPAR
;
A
#
# COMPACT_ATOMS: atom_id res chain seq x y z
N LEU A 1 12.12 -27.29 -0.95
CA LEU A 1 11.32 -26.65 -2.02
C LEU A 1 10.02 -27.40 -2.37
N ARG A 2 9.30 -27.99 -1.39
CA ARG A 2 8.01 -28.69 -1.58
C ARG A 2 6.80 -27.81 -1.18
N PHE A 3 6.77 -26.55 -1.59
CA PHE A 3 5.68 -25.61 -1.25
C PHE A 3 4.78 -25.23 -2.43
N SER A 4 5.19 -25.49 -3.69
CA SER A 4 4.49 -24.92 -4.86
C SER A 4 3.36 -25.77 -5.46
N ARG A 5 3.16 -27.02 -5.02
CA ARG A 5 2.25 -27.96 -5.73
C ARG A 5 0.86 -28.16 -5.14
N ARG A 6 0.51 -27.56 -3.99
CA ARG A 6 -0.76 -27.89 -3.31
C ARG A 6 -1.90 -26.86 -3.46
N PHE A 7 -1.65 -25.62 -3.91
CA PHE A 7 -2.65 -24.54 -3.79
C PHE A 7 -2.77 -23.55 -4.97
N GLY A 8 -2.26 -23.87 -6.16
CA GLY A 8 -2.55 -23.13 -7.41
C GLY A 8 -1.95 -21.73 -7.58
N GLN A 9 -1.20 -21.19 -6.60
CA GLN A 9 -0.54 -19.88 -6.68
C GLN A 9 0.97 -19.98 -6.33
N PRO A 10 1.85 -19.20 -6.99
CA PRO A 10 3.29 -19.19 -6.67
C PRO A 10 3.58 -18.63 -5.27
N ALA A 11 4.55 -19.23 -4.57
CA ALA A 11 4.94 -18.81 -3.21
C ALA A 11 5.43 -17.35 -3.13
N ALA A 12 6.09 -16.86 -4.19
CA ALA A 12 6.54 -15.47 -4.28
C ALA A 12 5.37 -14.47 -4.28
N THR A 13 4.25 -14.82 -4.93
CA THR A 13 3.04 -13.99 -4.96
C THR A 13 2.40 -13.88 -3.57
N VAL A 14 2.32 -14.99 -2.83
CA VAL A 14 1.79 -15.00 -1.46
C VAL A 14 2.69 -14.21 -0.51
N ALA A 15 4.01 -14.37 -0.63
CA ALA A 15 4.99 -13.64 0.18
C ALA A 15 4.90 -12.12 -0.06
N GLY A 16 4.75 -11.70 -1.32
CA GLY A 16 4.55 -10.31 -1.69
C GLY A 16 3.27 -9.71 -1.11
N LEU A 17 2.12 -10.38 -1.30
CA LEU A 17 0.83 -9.94 -0.75
C LEU A 17 0.83 -9.87 0.78
N ALA A 18 1.56 -10.77 1.44
CA ALA A 18 1.71 -10.75 2.88
C ALA A 18 2.53 -9.54 3.38
N ALA A 19 3.42 -8.97 2.55
CA ALA A 19 4.30 -7.85 2.91
C ALA A 19 5.03 -8.05 4.25
N GLY A 20 5.56 -9.26 4.48
CA GLY A 20 6.26 -9.63 5.72
C GLY A 20 5.35 -10.08 6.88
N ARG A 21 4.02 -10.08 6.72
CA ARG A 21 3.08 -10.57 7.74
C ARG A 21 2.94 -12.10 7.69
N ILE A 22 3.90 -12.82 8.28
CA ILE A 22 3.97 -14.29 8.25
C ILE A 22 2.67 -14.95 8.78
N GLY A 23 2.08 -14.42 9.86
CA GLY A 23 0.79 -14.92 10.38
C GLY A 23 -0.42 -14.63 9.49
N TRP A 24 -0.32 -13.65 8.58
CA TRP A 24 -1.31 -13.44 7.53
C TRP A 24 -1.08 -14.42 6.38
N ALA A 25 0.17 -14.60 5.95
CA ALA A 25 0.53 -15.54 4.88
C ALA A 25 0.07 -16.97 5.19
N HIS A 26 0.26 -17.42 6.44
CA HIS A 26 -0.18 -18.75 6.87
C HIS A 26 -1.72 -18.91 6.78
N ARG A 27 -2.49 -17.90 7.19
CA ARG A 27 -3.95 -17.90 7.08
C ARG A 27 -4.43 -17.81 5.64
N ALA A 28 -3.77 -16.99 4.81
CA ALA A 28 -4.10 -16.84 3.40
C ALA A 28 -3.84 -18.10 2.57
N LEU A 29 -2.94 -18.99 3.01
CA LEU A 29 -2.77 -20.32 2.40
C LEU A 29 -3.95 -21.25 2.66
N ALA A 30 -4.70 -21.03 3.75
CA ALA A 30 -5.89 -21.81 4.11
C ALA A 30 -7.20 -21.19 3.59
N ASP A 31 -7.18 -19.90 3.24
CA ASP A 31 -8.34 -19.15 2.73
C ASP A 31 -7.96 -18.35 1.47
N PRO A 32 -8.27 -18.88 0.27
CA PRO A 32 -8.06 -18.18 -1.00
C PRO A 32 -8.76 -16.82 -1.09
N GLY A 33 -9.85 -16.61 -0.34
CA GLY A 33 -10.57 -15.34 -0.28
C GLY A 33 -9.73 -14.22 0.34
N LEU A 34 -8.82 -14.54 1.26
CA LEU A 34 -7.88 -13.55 1.82
C LEU A 34 -6.89 -13.04 0.76
N LEU A 35 -6.41 -13.92 -0.13
CA LEU A 35 -5.51 -13.52 -1.21
C LEU A 35 -6.19 -12.55 -2.19
N THR A 36 -7.43 -12.85 -2.56
CA THR A 36 -8.23 -11.97 -3.44
C THR A 36 -8.45 -10.60 -2.81
N ARG A 37 -8.92 -10.55 -1.55
CA ARG A 37 -9.13 -9.27 -0.85
C ARG A 37 -7.85 -8.44 -0.73
N GLN A 38 -6.71 -9.08 -0.51
CA GLN A 38 -5.44 -8.37 -0.42
C GLN A 38 -4.98 -7.84 -1.79
N ARG A 39 -5.25 -8.55 -2.89
CA ARG A 39 -5.02 -8.03 -4.24
C ARG A 39 -5.89 -6.81 -4.52
N GLU A 40 -7.19 -6.89 -4.23
CA GLU A 40 -8.12 -5.77 -4.35
C GLU A 40 -7.65 -4.57 -3.52
N THR A 41 -7.20 -4.80 -2.28
CA THR A 41 -6.65 -3.74 -1.41
C THR A 41 -5.40 -3.09 -2.03
N VAL A 42 -4.51 -3.87 -2.64
CA VAL A 42 -3.31 -3.36 -3.31
C VAL A 42 -3.68 -2.55 -4.55
N GLU A 43 -4.61 -3.03 -5.36
CA GLU A 43 -5.09 -2.32 -6.55
C GLU A 43 -5.79 -1.01 -6.19
N GLU A 44 -6.64 -1.01 -5.16
CA GLU A 44 -7.28 0.20 -4.65
C GLU A 44 -6.29 1.21 -4.09
N ALA A 45 -5.32 0.75 -3.28
CA ALA A 45 -4.27 1.61 -2.74
C ALA A 45 -3.39 2.20 -3.85
N LEU A 46 -3.07 1.41 -4.89
CA LEU A 46 -2.30 1.87 -6.04
C LEU A 46 -3.10 2.90 -6.85
N ARG A 47 -4.39 2.65 -7.11
CA ARG A 47 -5.27 3.65 -7.75
C ARG A 47 -5.32 4.95 -6.96
N TRP A 48 -5.45 4.87 -5.63
CA TRP A 48 -5.47 6.06 -4.77
C TRP A 48 -4.13 6.82 -4.79
N MET A 49 -3.01 6.11 -4.66
CA MET A 49 -1.66 6.69 -4.77
C MET A 49 -1.46 7.43 -6.10
N LEU A 50 -2.00 6.89 -7.19
CA LEU A 50 -1.82 7.38 -8.54
C LEU A 50 -2.88 8.38 -9.02
N ALA A 51 -3.92 8.61 -8.23
CA ALA A 51 -5.00 9.55 -8.52
C ALA A 51 -4.53 11.01 -8.53
N ASP A 52 -5.34 11.90 -9.09
CA ASP A 52 -5.08 13.33 -9.06
C ASP A 52 -5.17 13.91 -7.63
N PRO A 53 -4.52 15.04 -7.34
CA PRO A 53 -4.48 15.62 -5.99
C PRO A 53 -5.86 15.80 -5.34
N TYR A 54 -6.85 16.23 -6.11
CA TYR A 54 -8.22 16.39 -5.62
C TYR A 54 -8.83 15.06 -5.17
N ASP A 55 -8.75 14.03 -6.02
CA ASP A 55 -9.33 12.71 -5.72
C ASP A 55 -8.62 12.00 -4.57
N ARG A 56 -7.32 12.26 -4.39
CA ARG A 56 -6.58 11.79 -3.21
C ARG A 56 -7.18 12.34 -1.92
N VAL A 57 -7.48 13.65 -1.88
CA VAL A 57 -8.09 14.31 -0.72
C VAL A 57 -9.53 13.83 -0.51
N VAL A 58 -10.32 13.66 -1.57
CA VAL A 58 -11.69 13.10 -1.47
C VAL A 58 -11.66 11.68 -0.87
N THR A 59 -10.71 10.86 -1.29
CA THR A 59 -10.55 9.50 -0.76
C THR A 59 -10.08 9.52 0.70
N ALA A 60 -9.14 10.40 1.05
CA ALA A 60 -8.68 10.61 2.42
C ALA A 60 -9.84 11.00 3.36
N PHE A 61 -10.69 11.93 2.91
CA PHE A 61 -11.90 12.34 3.64
C PHE A 61 -12.82 11.13 3.90
N ARG A 62 -13.14 10.35 2.87
CA ARG A 62 -14.05 9.19 2.99
C ARG A 62 -13.50 8.12 3.93
N LEU A 63 -12.20 7.87 3.88
CA LEU A 63 -11.54 6.94 4.80
C LEU A 63 -11.52 7.48 6.24
N GLY A 64 -11.36 8.79 6.43
CA GLY A 64 -11.47 9.46 7.71
C GLY A 64 -12.84 9.27 8.36
N ASP A 65 -13.92 9.52 7.62
CA ASP A 65 -15.30 9.32 8.09
C ASP A 65 -15.59 7.84 8.40
N ALA A 66 -15.00 6.93 7.63
CA ALA A 66 -15.15 5.49 7.83
C ALA A 66 -14.37 4.94 9.03
N PHE A 67 -13.36 5.65 9.51
CA PHE A 67 -12.36 5.11 10.44
C PHE A 67 -12.95 4.57 11.75
N ALA A 68 -13.93 5.26 12.32
CA ALA A 68 -14.57 4.83 13.57
C ALA A 68 -15.26 3.45 13.45
N LYS A 69 -15.79 3.12 12.26
CA LYS A 69 -16.52 1.87 12.00
C LYS A 69 -15.65 0.80 11.35
N ARG A 70 -14.66 1.21 10.56
CA ARG A 70 -13.84 0.35 9.69
C ARG A 70 -12.35 0.53 9.93
N ARG A 71 -11.95 0.71 11.19
CA ARG A 71 -10.56 0.99 11.60
C ARG A 71 -9.54 0.03 10.98
N ALA A 72 -9.81 -1.27 11.05
CA ALA A 72 -8.90 -2.30 10.57
C ALA A 72 -8.68 -2.22 9.05
N GLU A 73 -9.75 -1.95 8.29
CA GLU A 73 -9.69 -1.78 6.83
C GLU A 73 -8.89 -0.53 6.45
N VAL A 74 -9.17 0.61 7.09
CA VAL A 74 -8.44 1.86 6.81
C VAL A 74 -6.96 1.71 7.12
N LEU A 75 -6.61 1.13 8.28
CA LEU A 75 -5.20 0.84 8.62
C LEU A 75 -4.55 -0.14 7.62
N ALA A 76 -5.29 -1.11 7.09
CA ALA A 76 -4.77 -2.01 6.07
C ALA A 76 -4.49 -1.28 4.75
N SER A 77 -5.37 -0.37 4.32
CA SER A 77 -5.14 0.47 3.13
C SER A 77 -3.91 1.36 3.30
N VAL A 78 -3.77 2.04 4.44
CA VAL A 78 -2.61 2.92 4.71
C VAL A 78 -1.30 2.13 4.84
N ARG A 79 -1.32 0.94 5.44
CA ARG A 79 -0.13 0.05 5.45
C ARG A 79 0.22 -0.47 4.05
N THR A 80 -0.77 -0.71 3.20
CA THR A 80 -0.55 -1.12 1.81
C THR A 80 0.11 0.01 1.01
N LEU A 81 -0.32 1.26 1.23
CA LEU A 81 0.36 2.44 0.67
C LEU A 81 1.84 2.50 1.06
N LEU A 82 2.20 2.21 2.32
CA LEU A 82 3.60 2.20 2.74
C LEU A 82 4.44 1.21 1.93
N GLY A 83 3.91 0.01 1.67
CA GLY A 83 4.58 -0.97 0.83
C GLY A 83 4.69 -0.52 -0.64
N LEU A 84 3.65 0.14 -1.17
CA LEU A 84 3.68 0.70 -2.52
C LEU A 84 4.69 1.85 -2.67
N TRP A 85 4.81 2.74 -1.68
CA TRP A 85 5.82 3.80 -1.68
C TRP A 85 7.24 3.25 -1.57
N ARG A 86 7.46 2.18 -0.79
CA ARG A 86 8.74 1.46 -0.80
C ARG A 86 9.04 0.87 -2.18
N ASP A 87 8.06 0.25 -2.81
CA ASP A 87 8.23 -0.34 -4.14
C ASP A 87 8.49 0.74 -5.20
N ALA A 88 7.84 1.91 -5.10
CA ALA A 88 8.11 3.06 -5.95
C ALA A 88 9.58 3.52 -5.84
N LEU A 89 10.13 3.56 -4.62
CA LEU A 89 11.55 3.85 -4.39
C LEU A 89 12.46 2.80 -5.04
N LEU A 90 12.14 1.51 -4.88
CA LEU A 90 12.91 0.42 -5.46
C LEU A 90 12.88 0.42 -7.00
N VAL A 91 11.71 0.71 -7.60
CA VAL A 91 11.59 0.89 -9.05
C VAL A 91 12.43 2.09 -9.50
N ARG A 92 12.35 3.22 -8.79
CA ARG A 92 13.12 4.44 -9.10
C ARG A 92 14.64 4.24 -9.04
N LEU A 93 15.10 3.33 -8.19
CA LEU A 93 16.51 2.94 -8.04
C LEU A 93 16.91 1.75 -8.94
N ALA A 94 16.03 1.28 -9.82
CA ALA A 94 16.24 0.12 -10.69
C ALA A 94 16.60 -1.18 -9.91
N LEU A 95 15.94 -1.41 -8.77
CA LEU A 95 16.12 -2.58 -7.90
C LEU A 95 14.86 -3.49 -7.86
N PRO A 96 14.37 -4.03 -9.00
CA PRO A 96 13.10 -4.75 -9.07
C PRO A 96 13.09 -6.10 -8.33
N GLY A 97 14.26 -6.67 -8.01
CA GLY A 97 14.37 -7.94 -7.29
C GLY A 97 13.87 -7.92 -5.84
N TRP A 98 13.59 -6.72 -5.29
CA TRP A 98 13.21 -6.51 -3.89
C TRP A 98 11.78 -6.02 -3.70
N LEU A 99 10.97 -6.04 -4.77
CA LEU A 99 9.61 -5.53 -4.76
C LEU A 99 8.68 -6.39 -3.91
N THR A 100 7.79 -5.73 -3.18
CA THR A 100 6.76 -6.35 -2.34
C THR A 100 5.56 -6.75 -3.19
N TYR A 101 5.10 -5.85 -4.04
CA TYR A 101 3.97 -5.99 -4.93
C TYR A 101 4.46 -6.00 -6.38
N GLY A 102 5.10 -7.10 -6.79
CA GLY A 102 5.72 -7.20 -8.12
C GLY A 102 4.78 -6.89 -9.29
N THR A 103 3.47 -7.10 -9.15
CA THR A 103 2.47 -6.73 -10.17
C THR A 103 2.23 -5.23 -10.29
N ALA A 104 2.49 -4.45 -9.24
CA ALA A 104 2.37 -2.99 -9.26
C ALA A 104 3.55 -2.31 -9.97
N ALA A 105 4.67 -3.02 -10.17
CA ALA A 105 5.90 -2.48 -10.75
C ALA A 105 5.68 -1.86 -12.13
N GLU A 106 4.92 -2.56 -12.99
CA GLU A 106 4.61 -2.13 -14.35
C GLU A 106 3.80 -0.84 -14.38
N THR A 107 2.88 -0.68 -13.44
CA THR A 107 2.07 0.55 -13.30
C THR A 107 2.87 1.69 -12.67
N LEU A 108 3.76 1.39 -11.73
CA LEU A 108 4.59 2.39 -11.04
C LEU A 108 5.67 2.97 -11.95
N ARG A 109 6.34 2.13 -12.75
CA ARG A 109 7.48 2.51 -13.58
C ARG A 109 7.32 3.80 -14.37
N PRO A 110 6.27 4.00 -15.20
CA PRO A 110 6.13 5.23 -15.98
C PRO A 110 5.87 6.48 -15.14
N VAL A 111 5.39 6.34 -13.89
CA VAL A 111 5.02 7.49 -13.04
C VAL A 111 6.15 7.88 -12.10
N VAL A 112 6.93 6.91 -11.61
CA VAL A 112 8.03 7.19 -10.69
C VAL A 112 9.21 7.88 -11.36
N GLU A 113 9.30 7.84 -12.70
CA GLU A 113 10.31 8.59 -13.46
C GLU A 113 10.18 10.10 -13.24
N ASP A 114 8.95 10.60 -13.15
CA ASP A 114 8.62 12.01 -12.90
C ASP A 114 8.84 12.42 -11.44
N TRP A 115 9.00 11.45 -10.53
CA TRP A 115 9.21 11.71 -9.11
C TRP A 115 10.70 11.63 -8.76
N ASP A 116 11.18 12.64 -8.05
CA ASP A 116 12.49 12.57 -7.43
C ASP A 116 12.48 11.63 -6.19
N VAL A 117 13.66 11.11 -5.85
CA VAL A 117 13.81 10.19 -4.69
C VAL A 117 13.37 10.84 -3.39
N ALA A 118 13.61 12.15 -3.22
CA ALA A 118 13.25 12.87 -2.01
C ALA A 118 11.72 12.98 -1.85
N ALA A 119 10.97 13.12 -2.93
CA ALA A 119 9.51 13.18 -2.95
C ALA A 119 8.90 11.82 -2.56
N ILE A 120 9.45 10.73 -3.09
CA ILE A 120 9.06 9.36 -2.71
C ILE A 120 9.33 9.12 -1.21
N GLN A 121 10.47 9.60 -0.70
CA GLN A 121 10.80 9.52 0.72
C GLN A 121 9.86 10.37 1.60
N ARG A 122 9.55 11.61 1.20
CA ARG A 122 8.57 12.47 1.89
C ARG A 122 7.21 11.80 1.97
N ALA A 123 6.71 11.26 0.86
CA ALA A 123 5.45 10.53 0.84
C ALA A 123 5.47 9.29 1.76
N SER A 124 6.56 8.51 1.73
CA SER A 124 6.74 7.35 2.63
C SER A 124 6.70 7.76 4.12
N HIS A 125 7.37 8.86 4.46
CA HIS A 125 7.38 9.40 5.83
C HIS A 125 6.01 9.91 6.25
N ALA A 126 5.28 10.57 5.35
CA ALA A 126 3.92 11.04 5.60
C ALA A 126 2.96 9.87 5.88
N VAL A 127 3.08 8.76 5.14
CA VAL A 127 2.30 7.54 5.39
C VAL A 127 2.63 6.93 6.76
N LEU A 128 3.92 6.86 7.13
CA LEU A 128 4.33 6.41 8.45
C LEU A 128 3.80 7.31 9.58
N ALA A 129 3.82 8.63 9.40
CA ALA A 129 3.27 9.58 10.35
C ALA A 129 1.75 9.38 10.52
N CYS A 130 1.02 9.28 9.42
CA CYS A 130 -0.41 9.00 9.41
C CYS A 130 -0.76 7.72 10.19
N LEU A 131 -0.01 6.64 9.97
CA LEU A 131 -0.21 5.39 10.71
C LEU A 131 -0.08 5.58 12.23
N ARG A 132 0.95 6.31 12.67
CA ARG A 132 1.14 6.61 14.11
C ARG A 132 -0.02 7.44 14.67
N ASP A 133 -0.47 8.46 13.93
CA ASP A 133 -1.56 9.33 14.37
C ASP A 133 -2.89 8.57 14.47
N LEU A 134 -3.18 7.71 13.48
CA LEU A 134 -4.36 6.83 13.49
C LEU A 134 -4.30 5.81 14.62
N GLU A 135 -3.12 5.24 14.90
CA GLU A 135 -2.90 4.32 16.01
C GLU A 135 -3.09 5.00 17.37
N ALA A 136 -2.63 6.25 17.50
CA ALA A 136 -2.82 7.11 18.67
C ALA A 136 -4.24 7.71 18.79
N ASN A 137 -5.16 7.40 17.86
CA ASN A 137 -6.53 7.94 17.79
C ASN A 137 -6.61 9.47 17.65
N VAL A 138 -5.62 10.09 17.01
CA VAL A 138 -5.64 11.53 16.70
C VAL A 138 -6.42 11.76 15.39
N ARG A 139 -7.44 12.63 15.46
CA ARG A 139 -8.28 13.16 14.35
C ARG A 139 -8.04 12.49 12.98
N PRO A 140 -8.65 11.32 12.70
CA PRO A 140 -8.30 10.47 11.55
C PRO A 140 -8.37 11.17 10.20
N ARG A 141 -9.38 12.01 10.02
CA ARG A 141 -9.58 12.77 8.79
C ARG A 141 -8.42 13.73 8.50
N LEU A 142 -7.99 14.49 9.50
CA LEU A 142 -6.87 15.42 9.35
C LEU A 142 -5.56 14.67 9.06
N ALA A 143 -5.32 13.54 9.74
CA ALA A 143 -4.12 12.74 9.52
C ALA A 143 -4.05 12.17 8.10
N LEU A 144 -5.18 11.70 7.56
CA LEU A 144 -5.26 11.18 6.19
C LEU A 144 -5.15 12.30 5.15
N GLU A 145 -5.78 13.46 5.38
CA GLU A 145 -5.68 14.62 4.49
C GLU A 145 -4.24 15.15 4.45
N ALA A 146 -3.60 15.35 5.60
CA ALA A 146 -2.21 15.78 5.68
C ALA A 146 -1.25 14.81 4.98
N MET A 147 -1.47 13.50 5.12
CA MET A 147 -0.67 12.48 4.45
C MET A 147 -0.66 12.63 2.94
N VAL A 148 -1.82 12.81 2.31
CA VAL A 148 -1.92 12.85 0.84
C VAL A 148 -1.40 14.16 0.24
N MET A 149 -1.37 15.24 1.02
CA MET A 149 -0.81 16.53 0.61
C MET A 149 0.71 16.49 0.44
N GLU A 150 1.39 15.54 1.10
CA GLU A 150 2.83 15.33 0.99
C GLU A 150 3.24 14.46 -0.21
N TRP A 151 2.26 13.91 -0.95
CA TRP A 151 2.55 13.05 -2.09
C TRP A 151 2.92 13.88 -3.33
N PRO A 152 3.91 13.45 -4.12
CA PRO A 152 4.22 14.13 -5.37
C PRO A 152 3.01 14.19 -6.29
N ALA A 153 2.81 15.36 -6.91
CA ALA A 153 1.91 15.49 -8.05
C ALA A 153 2.50 14.74 -9.26
N ARG A 154 1.64 14.43 -10.22
CA ARG A 154 2.08 14.05 -11.57
C ARG A 154 2.47 15.31 -12.33
#